data_AF-A0A4P7RZ61-F1
#
_entry.id   AF-A0A4P7RZ61-F1
#
_cell.length_a   1.000
_cell.length_b   1.000
_cell.length_c   1.000
_cell.angle_alpha   90.00
_cell.angle_beta   90.00
_cell.angle_gamma   90.00
#
_symmetry.space_group_name_H-M   'P 1'
#
loop_
_entity.id
_entity.type
_entity.pdbx_description
1 polymer ?
#
loop_
_entity_poly.entity_id
_entity_poly.type
_entity_poly.pdbx_seq_one_letter_code
_entity_poly.pdbx_strand_id
1 'polypeptide(L)' 'MVWFDYDPHTLELGPFRWFGGSPGVGLPDTGDTVARHSKANALGQKSERSGHRVIRKSKFQQVDTVGALVQLLFGNKTMR' A
#
# COMPACT_ATOMS: atom_id res chain seq x y z
N MET A 1 0.23 4.27 -2.16
CA MET A 1 -0.73 3.16 -2.09
C MET A 1 -1.61 3.35 -0.87
N VAL A 2 -2.93 3.25 -1.07
CA VAL A 2 -3.91 3.32 0.02
C VAL A 2 -4.47 1.92 0.24
N TRP A 3 -4.50 1.50 1.49
CA TRP A 3 -5.24 0.31 1.93
C TRP A 3 -6.10 0.72 3.12
N PHE A 4 -7.33 0.23 3.20
CA PHE A 4 -8.19 0.40 4.36
C PHE A 4 -8.94 -0.90 4.65
N ASP A 5 -9.35 -1.06 5.88
CA ASP A 5 -10.36 -2.04 6.27
C ASP A 5 -11.74 -1.37 6.19
N TYR A 6 -12.81 -2.16 6.23
CA TYR A 6 -14.18 -1.64 6.33
C TYR A 6 -15.01 -2.57 7.20
N ASP A 7 -16.02 -2.02 7.85
CA ASP A 7 -17.04 -2.80 8.56
C ASP A 7 -18.07 -3.34 7.54
N PRO A 8 -18.31 -4.66 7.46
CA PRO A 8 -19.22 -5.24 6.47
C PRO A 8 -20.71 -5.00 6.75
N HIS A 9 -21.08 -4.57 7.96
CA HIS A 9 -22.45 -4.30 8.38
C HIS A 9 -22.81 -2.81 8.29
N THR A 10 -21.89 -1.93 8.68
CA THR A 10 -22.10 -0.47 8.66
C THR A 10 -21.53 0.21 7.41
N LEU A 11 -20.63 -0.48 6.69
CA LEU A 11 -19.84 0.06 5.59
C LEU A 11 -18.93 1.24 5.98
N GLU A 12 -18.71 1.43 7.27
CA GLU A 12 -17.75 2.41 7.76
C GLU A 12 -16.33 2.03 7.29
N LEU A 13 -15.63 3.01 6.74
CA LEU A 13 -14.29 2.84 6.18
C LEU A 13 -13.24 3.18 7.24
N GLY A 14 -12.27 2.29 7.41
CA GLY A 14 -11.09 2.55 8.23
C GLY A 14 -10.70 1.36 9.12
N PRO A 15 -9.53 1.45 9.76
CA PRO A 15 -8.54 2.54 9.62
C PRO A 15 -7.87 2.53 8.24
N PHE A 16 -7.46 3.71 7.75
CA PHE A 16 -6.69 3.83 6.52
C PHE A 16 -5.21 3.59 6.77
N ARG A 17 -4.50 3.19 5.72
CA ARG A 17 -3.07 2.90 5.73
C ARG A 17 -2.44 3.50 4.49
N TRP A 18 -1.42 4.31 4.70
CA TRP A 18 -0.69 5.03 3.66
C TRP A 18 0.72 4.48 3.49
N PHE A 19 1.05 4.12 2.26
CA PHE A 19 2.42 3.85 1.84
C PHE A 19 2.71 4.69 0.60
N GLY A 20 3.27 5.87 0.80
CA GLY A 20 3.61 6.80 -0.28
C GLY A 20 4.47 7.95 0.25
N GLY A 21 5.11 8.66 -0.69
CA GLY A 21 5.84 9.89 -0.38
C GLY A 21 4.91 11.10 -0.27
N SER A 22 5.49 12.30 -0.21
CA SER A 22 4.73 13.53 -0.35
C SER A 22 4.03 13.62 -1.72
N PRO A 23 2.98 14.44 -1.87
CA PRO A 23 2.34 14.69 -3.15
C PRO A 23 3.36 15.10 -4.23
N GLY A 24 3.27 14.46 -5.40
CA GLY A 24 4.20 14.65 -6.52
C GLY A 24 5.55 13.92 -6.38
N VAL A 25 5.83 13.27 -5.24
CA VAL A 25 7.01 12.41 -5.07
C VAL A 25 6.63 10.98 -5.46
N GLY A 26 7.57 10.26 -6.06
CA GLY A 26 7.41 8.85 -6.39
C GLY A 26 7.14 7.96 -5.17
N LEU A 27 6.84 6.69 -5.43
CA LEU A 27 6.65 5.71 -4.36
C LEU A 27 7.93 5.54 -3.52
N PRO A 28 7.80 5.37 -2.19
CA PRO A 28 8.91 4.95 -1.35
C PRO A 28 9.48 3.62 -1.83
N ASP A 29 10.72 3.32 -1.41
CA ASP A 29 11.36 2.05 -1.71
C ASP A 29 10.50 0.86 -1.25
N THR A 30 10.31 -0.09 -2.17
CA THR A 30 9.51 -1.30 -2.00
C THR A 30 10.32 -2.48 -1.44
N GLY A 31 11.64 -2.31 -1.29
CA GLY A 31 12.56 -3.32 -0.80
C GLY A 31 12.78 -4.48 -1.77
N ASP A 32 13.56 -5.46 -1.33
CA ASP A 32 14.08 -6.51 -2.21
C ASP A 32 13.31 -7.84 -2.15
N THR A 33 12.31 -7.97 -1.26
CA THR A 33 11.57 -9.22 -1.12
C THR A 33 10.62 -9.42 -2.31
N VAL A 34 10.97 -10.35 -3.20
CA VAL A 34 10.16 -10.71 -4.37
C VAL A 34 8.98 -11.60 -3.97
N ALA A 35 7.78 -11.25 -4.45
CA ALA A 35 6.60 -12.09 -4.21
C ALA A 35 6.65 -13.39 -5.03
N ARG A 36 5.96 -14.43 -4.56
CA ARG A 36 5.82 -15.70 -5.30
C ARG A 36 4.42 -15.87 -5.87
N HIS A 37 4.30 -16.65 -6.94
CA HIS A 37 3.01 -17.03 -7.49
C HIS A 37 2.17 -17.82 -6.46
N SER A 38 0.87 -17.53 -6.39
CA SER A 38 -0.05 -18.23 -5.47
C SER A 38 -0.30 -19.68 -5.89
N LYS A 39 -0.35 -19.95 -7.20
CA LYS A 39 -0.45 -21.27 -7.80
C LYS A 39 0.94 -21.80 -8.17
N ALA A 40 1.15 -23.09 -7.95
CA ALA A 40 2.36 -23.79 -8.37
C ALA A 40 2.34 -24.13 -9.88
N ASN A 41 3.52 -24.31 -10.47
CA ASN A 41 3.67 -24.84 -11.82
C ASN A 41 3.38 -26.36 -11.88
N ALA A 42 3.51 -26.97 -13.05
CA ALA A 42 3.26 -28.40 -13.26
C ALA A 42 4.16 -29.33 -12.40
N LEU A 43 5.28 -28.81 -11.89
CA LEU A 43 6.20 -29.52 -11.00
C LEU A 43 5.92 -29.25 -9.51
N GLY A 44 4.82 -28.56 -9.18
CA GLY A 44 4.47 -28.22 -7.80
C GLY A 44 5.26 -27.05 -7.21
N GLN A 45 6.05 -26.32 -8.00
CA GLN A 45 6.90 -25.22 -7.53
C GLN A 45 6.23 -23.85 -7.71
N LYS A 46 6.31 -23.00 -6.69
CA LYS A 46 5.87 -21.60 -6.75
C LYS A 46 7.07 -20.70 -7.05
N SER A 47 7.21 -20.32 -8.32
CA SER A 47 8.27 -19.41 -8.75
C SER A 47 8.06 -18.00 -8.23
N GLU A 48 9.15 -17.23 -8.24
CA GLU A 48 9.11 -15.79 -8.02
C GLU A 48 8.37 -15.07 -9.14
N ARG A 49 7.70 -13.98 -8.77
CA ARG A 49 7.04 -13.05 -9.67
C ARG A 49 7.86 -11.77 -9.69
N SER A 50 8.88 -11.73 -10.54
CA SER A 50 9.98 -10.74 -10.53
C SER A 50 9.54 -9.27 -10.50
N GLY A 51 8.40 -8.92 -11.09
CA GLY A 51 7.83 -7.57 -11.05
C GLY A 51 7.04 -7.22 -9.78
N HIS A 52 6.94 -8.12 -8.80
CA HIS A 52 6.11 -7.96 -7.60
C HIS A 52 6.97 -7.96 -6.33
N ARG A 53 6.59 -7.12 -5.36
CA ARG A 53 7.27 -6.99 -4.06
C ARG A 53 6.32 -7.27 -2.90
N VAL A 54 6.88 -7.80 -1.82
CA VAL A 54 6.16 -8.02 -0.56
C VAL A 54 6.36 -6.80 0.34
N ILE A 55 5.31 -6.00 0.50
CA ILE A 55 5.31 -4.86 1.43
C ILE A 55 4.63 -5.28 2.72
N ARG A 56 5.36 -5.22 3.85
CA ARG A 56 4.80 -5.54 5.16
C ARG A 56 3.83 -4.44 5.61
N LYS A 57 2.75 -4.84 6.28
CA LYS A 57 1.76 -3.90 6.87
C LYS A 57 2.41 -2.84 7.78
N SER A 58 3.49 -3.19 8.48
CA SER A 58 4.23 -2.26 9.35
C SER A 58 4.96 -1.13 8.62
N LYS A 59 5.12 -1.20 7.29
CA LYS A 59 5.67 -0.10 6.47
C LYS A 59 4.66 0.99 6.18
N PHE A 60 3.39 0.77 6.48
CA PHE A 60 2.33 1.74 6.24
C PHE A 60 2.15 2.61 7.47
N GLN A 61 1.96 3.90 7.23
CA GLN A 61 1.47 4.83 8.24
C GLN A 61 -0.04 4.61 8.40
N GLN A 62 -0.52 4.41 9.63
CA GLN A 62 -1.96 4.42 9.91
C GLN A 62 -2.49 5.86 9.82
N VAL A 63 -3.67 6.01 9.22
CA VAL A 63 -4.34 7.29 9.02
C VAL A 63 -5.81 7.12 9.42
N ASP A 64 -6.25 7.89 10.41
CA ASP A 64 -7.54 7.61 11.05
C ASP A 64 -8.73 8.21 10.31
N THR A 65 -8.51 9.20 9.44
CA THR A 65 -9.59 9.87 8.71
C THR A 65 -9.32 10.00 7.22
N VAL A 66 -10.38 10.01 6.43
CA VAL A 66 -10.31 10.32 4.99
C VAL A 66 -9.69 11.70 4.76
N GLY A 67 -10.03 12.70 5.58
CA GLY A 67 -9.47 14.05 5.45
C GLY A 67 -7.96 14.08 5.61
N ALA A 68 -7.41 13.39 6.61
CA ALA A 68 -5.96 13.26 6.78
C ALA A 68 -5.31 12.50 5.61
N LEU A 69 -5.98 11.47 5.09
CA LEU A 69 -5.51 10.75 3.91
C LEU A 69 -5.48 11.64 2.66
N VAL A 70 -6.49 12.47 2.45
CA VAL A 70 -6.55 13.44 1.36
C VAL A 70 -5.37 14.42 1.42
N GLN A 71 -4.97 14.86 2.62
CA GLN A 71 -3.78 15.71 2.78
C GLN A 71 -2.49 14.99 2.39
N LEU A 72 -2.35 13.70 2.67
CA LEU A 72 -1.19 12.91 2.25
C LEU A 72 -1.15 12.68 0.73
N LEU A 73 -2.32 12.58 0.09
CA LEU A 73 -2.44 12.35 -1.34
C LEU A 73 -2.26 13.64 -2.18
N PHE A 74 -2.86 14.74 -1.73
CA PHE A 74 -3.06 15.94 -2.53
C PHE A 74 -2.76 17.24 -1.78
N GLY A 75 -2.35 17.18 -0.51
CA GLY A 75 -2.05 18.36 0.27
C GLY A 75 -1.00 19.23 -0.43
N ASN A 76 -1.24 20.54 -0.44
CA ASN A 76 -0.37 21.45 -1.19
C ASN A 76 1.05 21.41 -0.60
N LYS A 77 2.00 20.96 -1.41
CA LYS A 77 3.35 21.52 -1.35
C LYS A 77 3.26 22.82 -2.14
N THR A 78 3.17 23.96 -1.46
CA THR A 78 3.49 25.23 -2.11
C THR A 78 4.87 25.03 -2.72
N MET A 79 4.94 24.88 -4.05
CA MET A 79 6.20 24.84 -4.77
C MET A 79 6.93 26.15 -4.44
N ARG A 80 8.10 26.03 -3.84
CA ARG A 80 9.13 27.08 -3.86
C ARG A 80 10.11 26.71 -4.95
#